data_AF-A0A936CYJ8-F1
#
_entry.id   AF-A0A936CYJ8-F1
#
_cell.length_a   1.000
_cell.length_b   1.000
_cell.length_c   1.000
_cell.angle_alpha   90.00
_cell.angle_beta   90.00
_cell.angle_gamma   90.00
#
_symmetry.space_group_name_H-M   'P 1'
#
loop_
_entity.id
_entity.type
_entity.pdbx_description
1 polymer ?
#
loop_
_entity_poly.entity_id
_entity_poly.type
_entity_poly.pdbx_seq_one_letter_code
_entity_poly.pdbx_strand_id
1 'polypeptide(L)' 'MSNQIKSAKGQSGILCRSIEGVYFFRVYQGDDFIDYELCHDDLAITITDEQAAFYEKDGQYFLDHSPEIFGG' A
#
# COMPACT_ATOMS: atom_id res chain seq x y z
N MET A 1 -17.51 -24.45 -10.71
CA MET A 1 -16.23 -23.80 -10.34
C MET A 1 -16.39 -23.29 -8.93
N SER A 2 -15.65 -23.84 -7.97
CA SER A 2 -15.75 -23.42 -6.56
C SER A 2 -14.98 -22.12 -6.37
N ASN A 3 -15.68 -21.00 -6.19
CA ASN A 3 -15.08 -19.76 -5.69
C ASN A 3 -14.66 -19.99 -4.24
N GLN A 4 -13.39 -20.36 -4.01
CA GLN A 4 -12.82 -20.34 -2.67
C GLN A 4 -12.71 -18.88 -2.22
N ILE A 5 -13.69 -18.42 -1.45
CA ILE A 5 -13.62 -17.15 -0.73
C ILE A 5 -12.65 -17.36 0.44
N LYS A 6 -11.41 -16.88 0.28
CA LYS A 6 -10.40 -16.88 1.35
C LYS A 6 -10.50 -15.57 2.11
N SER A 7 -10.72 -15.64 3.42
CA SER A 7 -10.74 -14.46 4.28
C SER A 7 -9.37 -13.77 4.27
N ALA A 8 -9.35 -12.47 4.01
CA ALA A 8 -8.17 -11.62 4.13
C ALA A 8 -7.90 -11.16 5.59
N LYS A 9 -8.76 -11.53 6.54
CA LYS A 9 -8.65 -11.13 7.94
C LYS A 9 -7.36 -11.69 8.55
N GLY A 10 -6.51 -10.79 9.06
CA GLY A 10 -5.24 -11.11 9.70
C GLY A 10 -4.04 -11.27 8.75
N GLN A 11 -4.21 -10.95 7.46
CA GLN A 11 -3.10 -10.93 6.51
C GLN A 11 -2.33 -9.61 6.62
N SER A 12 -1.00 -9.70 6.66
CA SER A 12 -0.10 -8.54 6.57
C SER A 12 0.16 -8.20 5.10
N GLY A 13 0.20 -6.91 4.76
CA GLY A 13 0.43 -6.41 3.42
C GLY A 13 0.69 -4.90 3.41
N ILE A 14 0.87 -4.31 2.22
CA ILE A 14 1.24 -2.90 2.06
C ILE A 14 0.30 -2.22 1.06
N LEU A 15 -0.05 -0.96 1.33
CA LEU A 15 -0.76 -0.09 0.39
C LEU A 15 0.25 0.48 -0.63
N CYS A 16 0.02 0.24 -1.91
CA CYS A 16 0.90 0.66 -3.00
C CYS A 16 0.18 1.57 -3.99
N ARG A 17 0.94 2.38 -4.73
CA ARG A 17 0.46 3.19 -5.86
C ARG A 17 1.08 2.68 -7.16
N SER A 18 0.25 2.44 -8.18
CA SER A 18 0.70 2.00 -9.50
C SER A 18 1.29 3.16 -10.31
N ILE A 19 1.95 2.84 -11.43
CA ILE A 19 2.48 3.83 -12.38
C ILE A 19 1.37 4.73 -12.94
N GLU A 20 0.16 4.19 -13.07
CA GLU A 20 -1.04 4.90 -13.55
C GLU A 20 -1.74 5.70 -12.45
N GLY A 21 -1.23 5.65 -11.21
CA GLY A 21 -1.76 6.39 -10.08
C GLY A 21 -2.92 5.71 -9.34
N VAL A 22 -3.23 4.46 -9.66
CA VAL A 22 -4.25 3.66 -8.97
C VAL A 22 -3.63 3.03 -7.72
N TYR A 23 -4.35 3.07 -6.60
CA TYR A 23 -3.92 2.43 -5.36
C TYR A 23 -4.39 0.98 -5.28
N PHE A 24 -3.52 0.09 -4.82
CA PHE A 24 -3.80 -1.34 -4.64
C PHE A 24 -3.15 -1.87 -3.35
N PHE A 25 -3.67 -2.96 -2.80
CA PHE A 25 -3.10 -3.63 -1.64
C PHE A 25 -2.35 -4.89 -2.06
N ARG A 26 -1.07 -4.99 -1.69
CA ARG A 26 -0.22 -6.14 -2.04
C ARG A 26 -0.06 -7.08 -0.85
N VAL A 27 -0.32 -8.37 -1.09
CA VAL A 27 -0.07 -9.46 -0.12
C VAL A 27 1.01 -10.39 -0.67
N TYR A 28 2.09 -10.56 0.09
CA TYR A 28 3.18 -11.47 -0.25
C TYR A 28 2.86 -12.90 0.16
N GLN A 29 3.17 -13.87 -0.71
CA GLN A 29 3.00 -15.30 -0.50
C GLN A 29 4.27 -16.03 -0.95
N GLY A 30 5.26 -16.09 -0.05
CA GLY A 30 6.59 -16.59 -0.39
C GLY A 30 7.32 -15.59 -1.30
N ASP A 31 7.81 -16.08 -2.44
CA ASP A 31 8.48 -15.25 -3.46
C ASP A 31 7.48 -14.57 -4.42
N ASP A 32 6.20 -14.95 -4.37
CA ASP A 32 5.13 -14.38 -5.17
C ASP A 32 4.33 -13.32 -4.39
N PHE A 33 3.53 -12.53 -5.11
CA PHE A 33 2.59 -11.60 -4.52
C PHE A 33 1.28 -11.53 -5.31
N ILE A 34 0.22 -11.06 -4.64
CA ILE A 34 -1.07 -10.77 -5.27
C ILE A 34 -1.42 -9.31 -4.97
N ASP A 35 -1.80 -8.59 -6.03
CA ASP A 35 -2.29 -7.22 -5.97
C ASP A 35 -3.82 -7.21 -5.99
N TYR A 36 -4.41 -6.52 -5.01
CA TYR A 36 -5.85 -6.35 -4.88
C TYR A 36 -6.20 -4.89 -5.15
N GLU A 37 -7.12 -4.66 -6.07
CA GLU A 37 -7.71 -3.34 -6.27
C GLU A 37 -8.46 -2.89 -5.00
N LEU A 38 -8.31 -1.61 -4.65
CA LEU A 38 -8.97 -1.04 -3.49
C LEU A 38 -10.37 -0.54 -3.87
N CYS A 39 -11.37 -1.36 -3.59
CA CYS A 39 -12.78 -1.02 -3.79
C CYS A 39 -13.49 -0.61 -2.50
N HIS A 40 -12.75 -0.26 -1.44
CA HIS A 40 -13.30 0.10 -0.13
C HIS A 40 -13.03 1.57 0.17
N ASP A 41 -14.09 2.32 0.51
CA ASP A 41 -14.02 3.77 0.70
C ASP A 41 -13.16 4.15 1.94
N ASP A 42 -13.41 3.49 3.09
CA ASP A 42 -12.75 3.80 4.36
C ASP A 42 -11.91 2.63 4.89
N LEU A 43 -10.90 2.20 4.14
CA LEU A 43 -10.03 1.11 4.57
C LEU A 43 -9.08 1.56 5.68
N ALA A 44 -9.26 1.01 6.89
CA ALA A 44 -8.32 1.20 7.98
C ALA A 44 -7.00 0.45 7.70
N ILE A 45 -5.88 1.17 7.74
CA ILE A 45 -4.53 0.61 7.57
C ILE A 45 -3.63 0.96 8.75
N THR A 46 -2.56 0.18 8.92
CA THR A 46 -1.42 0.52 9.79
C THR A 46 -0.18 0.57 8.90
N ILE A 47 0.50 1.71 8.88
CA ILE A 47 1.75 1.87 8.14
C ILE A 47 2.87 1.25 8.99
N THR A 48 3.57 0.26 8.43
CA THR A 48 4.68 -0.43 9.11
C THR A 48 6.03 -0.18 8.44
N ASP A 49 6.06 0.58 7.34
CA ASP A 49 7.29 0.90 6.62
C ASP A 49 8.02 2.05 7.33
N GLU A 50 9.24 1.79 7.80
CA GLU A 50 10.09 2.77 8.47
C GLU A 50 10.51 3.93 7.55
N GLN A 51 10.46 3.72 6.23
CA GLN A 51 10.85 4.73 5.25
C GLN A 51 9.66 5.57 4.79
N ALA A 52 8.44 5.28 5.24
CA ALA A 52 7.27 6.08 4.90
C ALA A 52 7.25 7.38 5.72
N ALA A 53 7.10 8.52 5.02
CA ALA A 53 7.08 9.85 5.60
C ALA A 53 5.86 10.64 5.14
N PHE A 54 5.28 11.39 6.07
CA PHE A 54 4.33 12.44 5.76
C PHE A 54 5.06 13.77 5.60
N TYR A 55 4.76 14.51 4.54
CA TYR A 55 5.27 15.86 4.37
C TYR A 55 4.28 16.76 3.63
N GLU A 56 4.50 18.08 3.75
CA GLU A 56 3.75 19.11 3.04
C GLU A 56 4.66 19.77 1.99
N LYS A 57 4.14 19.96 0.78
CA LYS A 57 4.81 20.71 -0.29
C LYS A 57 3.79 21.46 -1.12
N ASP A 58 4.00 22.76 -1.32
CA ASP A 58 3.12 23.64 -2.11
C ASP A 58 1.64 23.58 -1.67
N GLY A 59 1.39 23.44 -0.36
CA GLY A 59 0.05 23.32 0.22
C GLY A 59 -0.64 21.97 -0.03
N GLN A 60 0.11 20.97 -0.51
CA GLN A 60 -0.36 19.60 -0.69
C GLN A 60 0.30 18.67 0.34
N TYR A 61 -0.46 17.70 0.85
CA TYR A 61 0.00 16.71 1.81
C TYR A 61 0.30 15.39 1.10
N PHE A 62 1.47 14.82 1.39
CA PHE A 62 1.94 13.59 0.78
C PHE A 62 2.24 12.55 1.85
N LEU A 63 1.98 11.29 1.50
CA LEU A 63 2.56 10.11 2.14
C LEU A 63 3.40 9.43 1.07
N ASP A 64 4.72 9.44 1.26
CA ASP A 64 5.69 8.93 0.29
C ASP A 64 6.93 8.37 1.02
N HIS A 65 7.96 7.99 0.28
CA HIS A 65 9.26 7.69 0.85
C HIS A 65 9.91 8.93 1.47
N SER A 66 10.67 8.72 2.55
CA SER A 66 11.45 9.75 3.21
C SER A 66 12.40 10.40 2.20
N PRO A 67 12.38 11.75 2.05
CA PRO A 67 13.23 12.45 1.09
C PRO A 67 14.73 12.22 1.30
N GLU A 68 15.12 11.85 2.53
CA GLU A 68 16.50 11.58 2.93
C GLU A 68 17.12 10.39 2.17
N ILE A 69 16.28 9.51 1.60
CA ILE A 69 16.72 8.31 0.88
C ILE A 69 17.15 8.63 -0.56
N PHE A 70 16.70 9.75 -1.11
CA PHE A 70 17.04 10.21 -2.46
C PHE A 70 18.00 11.41 -2.48
N GLY A 71 18.55 11.80 -1.32
CA GLY A 71 19.46 12.94 -1.16
C GLY A 71 20.94 12.56 -1.23
N GLY A 72 21.42 12.36 -2.46
CA GLY A 72 22.82 12.57 -2.86
C GLY A 72 22.89 13.67 -3.92
#